data_AF-A0A939VX51-F1
#
_entry.id   AF-A0A939VX51-F1
#
_cell.length_a   1.000
_cell.length_b   1.000
_cell.length_c   1.000
_cell.angle_alpha   90.00
_cell.angle_beta   90.00
_cell.angle_gamma   90.00
#
_symmetry.space_group_name_H-M   'P 1'
#
loop_
_entity.id
_entity.type
_entity.pdbx_description
1 polymer ?
#
loop_
_entity_poly.entity_id
_entity_poly.type
_entity_poly.pdbx_seq_one_letter_code
_entity_poly.pdbx_strand_id
1 'polypeptide(L)'
;MRKTHFFFSFLLAVPAMVFPGEESYSELMDRAEKLTAQRYERTSRAFKITSDELDAILDSKESKEEKIKHLKELISKLEKLENQIPEKKSSPAQEKSGNSFLQEIKEKAEKGDPDALYRLGMIYWEGKQQPRSLTRALRCFRKSAAQNHLPSRFMLALADLNGKGVIPDAKKAFRQFRKLYQEGFTPAGIPLGIQYYEGRGTGKNYALAVECLLKGMPGKTEIPADFAPEAALGKMYYHGGFGIQPDPVRAVRFLKQAAEDPEAQFLLGGLCLNGTGTPKNVSEAAECFRRAAEKGHIPAGFELGRMYRLGLGVKKDDASAVRYLNP
;
A
#
# COMPACT_ATOMS: atom_id res chain seq x y z
N MET A 1 37.60 14.26 57.06
CA MET A 1 37.70 14.57 55.62
C MET A 1 37.21 13.36 54.81
N ARG A 2 36.42 13.63 53.77
CA ARG A 2 35.99 12.76 52.66
C ARG A 2 35.04 11.58 52.97
N LYS A 3 33.75 11.90 52.82
CA LYS A 3 32.71 11.04 52.27
C LYS A 3 33.06 10.70 50.81
N THR A 4 32.90 9.45 50.39
CA THR A 4 32.72 9.07 48.98
C THR A 4 31.45 8.27 48.85
N HIS A 5 30.56 8.79 48.02
CA HIS A 5 29.19 8.38 47.82
C HIS A 5 29.09 7.11 46.97
N PHE A 6 28.29 6.16 47.45
CA PHE A 6 27.58 5.19 46.62
C PHE A 6 26.56 5.95 45.75
N PHE A 7 26.75 5.96 44.43
CA PHE A 7 25.69 6.38 43.50
C PHE A 7 24.77 5.18 43.25
N PHE A 8 23.64 5.16 43.96
CA PHE A 8 22.46 4.42 43.52
C PHE A 8 21.84 5.17 42.34
N SER A 9 21.87 4.56 41.16
CA SER A 9 21.12 5.03 39.98
C SER A 9 19.64 4.75 40.21
N PHE A 10 18.91 5.74 40.73
CA PHE A 10 17.45 5.76 40.73
C PHE A 10 17.00 6.14 39.31
N LEU A 11 16.74 5.14 38.47
CA LEU A 11 16.04 5.33 37.21
C LEU A 11 14.55 5.60 37.53
N LEU A 12 14.23 6.84 37.91
CA LEU A 12 12.84 7.29 37.96
C LEU A 12 12.28 7.22 36.54
N ALA A 13 11.28 6.37 36.35
CA ALA A 13 10.41 6.38 35.19
C ALA A 13 9.82 7.78 35.04
N VAL A 14 10.29 8.52 34.03
CA VAL A 14 9.62 9.73 33.57
C VAL A 14 8.31 9.27 32.93
N PRO A 15 7.13 9.62 33.48
CA PRO A 15 5.89 9.39 32.76
C PRO A 15 5.97 10.25 31.50
N ALA A 16 5.65 9.67 30.34
CA ALA A 16 5.50 10.43 29.10
C ALA A 16 4.52 11.60 29.36
N MET A 17 5.04 12.83 29.41
CA MET A 17 4.23 14.04 29.44
C MET A 17 3.41 14.07 28.15
N VAL A 18 2.12 13.80 28.26
CA VAL A 18 1.13 14.18 27.26
C VAL A 18 0.84 15.65 27.51
N PHE A 19 1.37 16.55 26.68
CA PHE A 19 1.00 17.96 26.71
C PHE A 19 -0.47 18.12 26.27
N PRO A 20 -1.34 18.74 27.07
CA PRO A 20 -2.71 19.04 26.65
C PRO A 20 -2.69 20.18 25.64
N GLY A 21 -3.06 19.90 24.38
CA GLY A 21 -3.24 20.93 23.35
C GLY A 21 -2.54 20.67 22.00
N GLU A 22 -1.76 19.60 21.85
CA GLU A 22 -1.28 19.22 20.51
C GLU A 22 -2.39 18.50 19.72
N GLU A 23 -2.93 19.17 18.70
CA GLU A 23 -3.82 18.53 17.73
C GLU A 23 -3.14 17.26 17.18
N SER A 24 -3.84 16.14 17.31
CA SER A 24 -3.41 14.86 16.79
C SER A 24 -3.32 14.87 15.27
N TYR A 25 -2.52 13.98 14.69
CA TYR A 25 -2.44 13.82 13.23
C TYR A 25 -3.82 13.64 12.58
N SER A 26 -4.72 12.90 13.24
CA SER A 26 -6.10 12.71 12.77
C SER A 26 -6.94 13.99 12.79
N GLU A 27 -6.76 14.86 13.79
CA GLU A 27 -7.48 16.13 13.89
C GLU A 27 -7.00 17.13 12.83
N LEU A 28 -5.68 17.21 12.63
CA LEU A 28 -5.09 17.99 11.55
C LEU A 28 -5.58 17.52 10.18
N MET A 29 -5.62 16.20 9.95
CA MET A 29 -6.16 15.62 8.72
C MET A 29 -7.65 15.96 8.52
N ASP A 30 -8.50 15.80 9.54
CA ASP A 30 -9.93 16.12 9.45
C ASP A 30 -10.15 17.61 9.13
N ARG A 31 -9.34 18.48 9.72
CA ARG A 31 -9.38 19.92 9.48
C ARG A 31 -8.94 20.26 8.05
N ALA A 32 -7.82 19.71 7.59
CA ALA A 32 -7.34 19.91 6.23
C ALA A 32 -8.39 19.44 5.20
N GLU A 33 -8.97 18.25 5.39
CA GLU A 33 -10.03 17.71 4.52
C GLU A 33 -11.32 18.55 4.53
N LYS A 34 -11.70 19.12 5.69
CA LYS A 34 -12.86 20.03 5.78
C LYS A 34 -12.62 21.31 5.00
N LEU A 35 -11.46 21.92 5.18
CA LEU A 35 -11.08 23.17 4.50
C LEU A 35 -10.97 22.97 2.98
N THR A 36 -10.45 21.83 2.53
CA THR A 36 -10.45 21.50 1.09
C THR A 36 -11.86 21.24 0.57
N ALA A 37 -12.69 20.47 1.27
CA ALA A 37 -14.08 20.21 0.87
C ALA A 37 -14.96 21.48 0.83
N GLN A 38 -14.82 22.41 1.79
CA GLN A 38 -15.54 23.69 1.76
C GLN A 38 -15.17 24.53 0.53
N ARG A 39 -13.93 24.40 0.03
CA ARG A 39 -13.51 25.04 -1.22
C ARG A 39 -14.00 24.33 -2.47
N TYR A 40 -14.31 23.03 -2.42
CA TYR A 40 -14.99 22.34 -3.52
C TYR A 40 -16.34 22.99 -3.83
N GLU A 41 -17.14 23.25 -2.80
CA GLU A 41 -18.46 23.87 -2.94
C GLU A 41 -18.39 25.32 -3.44
N ARG A 42 -17.25 25.99 -3.26
CA ARG A 42 -17.07 27.41 -3.58
C ARG A 42 -16.27 27.68 -4.85
N THR A 43 -15.29 26.83 -5.22
CA THR A 43 -14.35 27.03 -6.34
C THR A 43 -13.71 25.72 -6.85
N SER A 44 -14.17 25.17 -7.99
CA SER A 44 -13.74 23.84 -8.46
C SER A 44 -12.26 23.71 -8.87
N ARG A 45 -11.63 24.79 -9.38
CA ARG A 45 -10.23 24.75 -9.87
C ARG A 45 -9.19 24.83 -8.76
N ALA A 46 -9.43 25.67 -7.75
CA ALA A 46 -8.56 25.76 -6.57
C ALA A 46 -8.64 24.48 -5.72
N PHE A 47 -9.82 23.85 -5.68
CA PHE A 47 -10.03 22.56 -5.00
C PHE A 47 -9.11 21.46 -5.53
N LYS A 48 -9.01 21.29 -6.85
CA LYS A 48 -8.18 20.23 -7.46
C LYS A 48 -6.72 20.34 -7.03
N ILE A 49 -6.16 21.55 -7.07
CA ILE A 49 -4.78 21.83 -6.63
C ILE A 49 -4.59 21.45 -5.16
N THR A 50 -5.51 21.86 -4.28
CA THR A 50 -5.39 21.59 -2.85
C THR A 50 -5.64 20.12 -2.49
N SER A 51 -6.47 19.41 -3.28
CA SER A 51 -6.68 17.98 -3.14
C SER A 51 -5.43 17.20 -3.55
N ASP A 52 -4.79 17.60 -4.65
CA ASP A 52 -3.55 17.00 -5.14
C ASP A 52 -2.39 17.22 -4.14
N GLU A 53 -2.29 18.41 -3.53
CA GLU A 53 -1.31 18.71 -2.47
C GLU A 53 -1.54 17.86 -1.21
N LEU A 54 -2.79 17.66 -0.80
CA LEU A 54 -3.12 16.82 0.35
C LEU A 54 -2.78 15.34 0.09
N ASP A 55 -3.14 14.84 -1.10
CA ASP A 55 -2.81 13.48 -1.53
C ASP A 55 -1.29 13.27 -1.61
N ALA A 56 -0.52 14.26 -2.08
CA ALA A 56 0.94 14.20 -2.11
C ALA A 56 1.57 14.09 -0.72
N ILE A 57 1.06 14.83 0.27
CA ILE A 57 1.53 14.74 1.67
C ILE A 57 1.17 13.36 2.26
N LEU A 58 0.00 12.83 1.92
CA LEU A 58 -0.46 11.52 2.39
C LEU A 58 0.42 10.40 1.85
N ASP A 59 0.68 10.41 0.54
CA ASP A 59 1.43 9.38 -0.17
C ASP A 59 2.96 9.52 -0.01
N SER A 60 3.45 10.59 0.63
CA SER A 60 4.89 10.78 0.89
C SER A 60 5.45 9.69 1.82
N LYS A 61 6.74 9.34 1.64
CA LYS A 61 7.47 8.38 2.50
C LYS A 61 8.15 9.04 3.71
N GLU A 62 7.77 10.27 4.02
CA GLU A 62 8.38 11.11 5.05
C GLU A 62 8.01 10.64 6.47
N SER A 63 8.78 11.11 7.45
CA SER A 63 8.55 10.83 8.86
C SER A 63 7.23 11.45 9.35
N LYS A 64 6.71 10.93 10.48
CA LYS A 64 5.48 11.45 11.10
C LYS A 64 5.55 12.96 11.38
N GLU A 65 6.70 13.42 11.85
CA GLU A 65 6.94 14.82 12.22
C GLU A 65 6.91 15.74 11.00
N GLU A 66 7.52 15.29 9.89
CA GLU A 66 7.49 15.99 8.60
C GLU A 66 6.07 16.06 8.03
N LYS A 67 5.32 14.96 8.05
CA LYS A 67 3.92 14.96 7.59
C LYS A 67 3.05 15.91 8.42
N ILE A 68 3.21 15.94 9.74
CA ILE A 68 2.48 16.89 10.62
C ILE A 68 2.84 18.34 10.26
N LYS A 69 4.13 18.62 9.99
CA LYS A 69 4.57 19.95 9.58
C LYS A 69 3.93 20.38 8.27
N HIS A 70 3.99 19.52 7.24
CA HIS A 70 3.37 19.79 5.93
C HIS A 70 1.85 19.99 6.04
N LEU A 71 1.17 19.21 6.88
CA LEU A 71 -0.25 19.38 7.18
C LEU A 71 -0.56 20.74 7.81
N LYS A 72 0.21 21.16 8.82
CA LYS A 72 0.03 22.47 9.46
C LYS A 72 0.24 23.62 8.48
N GLU A 73 1.25 23.51 7.60
CA GLU A 73 1.49 24.50 6.55
C GLU A 73 0.35 24.55 5.53
N LEU A 74 -0.15 23.39 5.10
CA LEU A 74 -1.30 23.30 4.19
C LEU A 74 -2.56 23.90 4.83
N ILE A 75 -2.87 23.56 6.08
CA ILE A 75 -3.99 24.14 6.83
C ILE A 75 -3.86 25.67 6.88
N SER A 76 -2.69 26.20 7.24
CA SER A 76 -2.47 27.66 7.27
C SER A 76 -2.68 28.32 5.89
N LYS A 77 -2.22 27.68 4.81
CA LYS A 77 -2.48 28.15 3.44
C LYS A 77 -3.97 28.14 3.12
N LEU A 78 -4.67 27.06 3.47
CA LEU A 78 -6.10 26.90 3.22
C LEU A 78 -6.93 27.94 3.98
N GLU A 79 -6.61 28.21 5.24
CA GLU A 79 -7.29 29.22 6.06
C GLU A 79 -7.08 30.64 5.53
N LYS A 80 -5.85 30.99 5.14
CA LYS A 80 -5.56 32.29 4.52
C LYS A 80 -6.38 32.50 3.26
N LEU A 81 -6.51 31.46 2.45
CA LEU A 81 -7.25 31.52 1.22
C LEU A 81 -8.76 31.47 1.43
N GLU A 82 -9.26 30.83 2.49
CA GLU A 82 -10.67 30.84 2.86
C GLU A 82 -11.11 32.26 3.25
N ASN A 83 -10.29 32.96 4.04
CA ASN A 83 -10.54 34.34 4.47
C ASN A 83 -10.57 35.37 3.32
N GLN A 84 -10.15 34.99 2.10
CA GLN A 84 -10.14 35.85 0.92
C GLN A 84 -11.36 35.66 0.01
N ILE A 85 -12.24 34.70 0.30
CA ILE A 85 -13.41 34.39 -0.53
C ILE A 85 -14.66 34.99 0.14
N PRO A 86 -15.39 35.92 -0.51
CA PRO A 86 -16.61 36.49 0.06
C PRO A 86 -17.69 35.41 0.22
N GLU A 87 -18.45 35.48 1.32
CA GLU A 87 -19.56 34.57 1.63
C GLU A 87 -20.63 34.59 0.52
N LYS A 88 -20.51 33.68 -0.45
CA LYS A 88 -21.64 33.31 -1.29
C LYS A 88 -22.35 32.14 -0.63
N LYS A 89 -23.59 32.37 -0.18
CA LYS A 89 -24.54 31.31 0.21
C LYS A 89 -24.57 30.29 -0.92
N SER A 90 -24.20 29.04 -0.59
CA SER A 90 -24.30 27.91 -1.50
C SER A 90 -25.73 27.83 -2.03
N SER A 91 -25.88 27.94 -3.35
CA SER A 91 -27.18 27.72 -4.00
C SER A 91 -27.53 26.23 -3.89
N PRO A 92 -28.73 25.85 -3.42
CA PRO A 92 -29.15 24.44 -3.27
C PRO A 92 -29.37 23.69 -4.60
N ALA A 93 -28.87 24.21 -5.72
CA ALA A 93 -29.36 23.86 -7.06
C ALA A 93 -28.46 22.91 -7.86
N GLN A 94 -27.28 22.51 -7.37
CA GLN A 94 -26.39 21.59 -8.10
C GLN A 94 -26.33 20.15 -7.55
N GLU A 95 -27.05 19.82 -6.48
CA GLU A 95 -27.06 18.45 -5.92
C GLU A 95 -28.15 17.51 -6.50
N LYS A 96 -29.05 17.99 -7.36
CA LYS A 96 -30.29 17.25 -7.67
C LYS A 96 -30.27 16.33 -8.89
N SER A 97 -29.15 16.15 -9.58
CA SER A 97 -29.11 15.31 -10.79
C SER A 97 -28.25 14.04 -10.68
N GLY A 98 -27.55 13.84 -9.55
CA GLY A 98 -26.66 12.69 -9.33
C GLY A 98 -26.98 11.89 -8.07
N ASN A 99 -27.53 10.69 -8.26
CA ASN A 99 -27.54 9.53 -7.35
C ASN A 99 -28.62 9.41 -6.26
N SER A 100 -29.81 8.94 -6.68
CA SER A 100 -30.73 8.18 -5.81
C SER A 100 -30.03 7.06 -5.03
N PHE A 101 -29.04 6.38 -5.64
CA PHE A 101 -28.25 5.32 -5.00
C PHE A 101 -27.35 5.80 -3.86
N LEU A 102 -26.69 6.96 -4.01
CA LEU A 102 -25.82 7.53 -2.97
C LEU A 102 -26.65 8.04 -1.80
N GLN A 103 -27.81 8.62 -2.09
CA GLN A 103 -28.75 9.05 -1.07
C GLN A 103 -29.26 7.86 -0.25
N GLU A 104 -29.64 6.75 -0.91
CA GLU A 104 -30.05 5.52 -0.24
C GLU A 104 -28.94 4.95 0.66
N ILE A 105 -27.69 4.92 0.18
CA ILE A 105 -26.54 4.47 0.98
C ILE A 105 -26.35 5.36 2.20
N LYS A 106 -26.43 6.69 2.05
CA LYS A 106 -26.29 7.63 3.18
C LYS A 106 -27.39 7.42 4.20
N GLU A 107 -28.65 7.31 3.78
CA GLU A 107 -29.79 7.08 4.67
C GLU A 107 -29.65 5.76 5.47
N LYS A 108 -29.20 4.68 4.81
CA LYS A 108 -28.91 3.40 5.48
C LYS A 108 -27.72 3.50 6.43
N ALA A 109 -26.66 4.21 6.03
CA ALA A 109 -25.48 4.42 6.85
C ALA A 109 -25.79 5.27 8.10
N GLU A 110 -26.69 6.25 8.00
CA GLU A 110 -27.19 7.05 9.13
C GLU A 110 -27.95 6.20 10.14
N LYS A 111 -28.72 5.22 9.65
CA LYS A 111 -29.37 4.20 10.48
C LYS A 111 -28.39 3.18 11.09
N GLY A 112 -27.10 3.26 10.75
CA GLY A 112 -26.05 2.43 11.31
C GLY A 112 -25.83 1.11 10.57
N ASP A 113 -26.42 0.90 9.40
CA ASP A 113 -26.24 -0.34 8.63
C ASP A 113 -24.75 -0.56 8.27
N PRO A 114 -24.14 -1.70 8.67
CA PRO A 114 -22.69 -1.91 8.53
C PRO A 114 -22.24 -2.01 7.07
N ASP A 115 -23.06 -2.60 6.19
CA ASP A 115 -22.78 -2.70 4.76
C ASP A 115 -22.85 -1.33 4.07
N ALA A 116 -23.86 -0.52 4.40
CA ALA A 116 -23.99 0.84 3.90
C ALA A 116 -22.86 1.75 4.41
N LEU A 117 -22.47 1.62 5.68
CA LEU A 117 -21.29 2.31 6.23
C LEU A 117 -20.01 1.90 5.50
N TYR A 118 -19.83 0.62 5.19
CA TYR A 118 -18.70 0.15 4.39
C TYR A 118 -18.72 0.74 2.97
N ARG A 119 -19.86 0.65 2.27
CA ARG A 119 -20.01 1.20 0.91
C ARG A 119 -19.78 2.70 0.87
N LEU A 120 -20.33 3.44 1.84
CA LEU A 120 -20.09 4.88 1.97
C LEU A 120 -18.61 5.17 2.24
N GLY A 121 -17.97 4.37 3.09
CA GLY A 121 -16.53 4.45 3.34
C GLY A 121 -15.71 4.22 2.07
N MET A 122 -16.06 3.24 1.24
CA MET A 122 -15.40 2.98 -0.05
C MET A 122 -15.59 4.13 -1.04
N ILE A 123 -16.77 4.75 -1.07
CA ILE A 123 -17.03 5.94 -1.90
C ILE A 123 -16.09 7.09 -1.51
N TYR A 124 -15.95 7.35 -0.20
CA TYR A 124 -15.00 8.35 0.30
C TYR A 124 -13.53 7.98 0.06
N TRP A 125 -13.21 6.68 0.09
CA TRP A 125 -11.87 6.17 -0.12
C TRP A 125 -11.40 6.34 -1.57
N GLU A 126 -12.27 6.04 -2.53
CA GLU A 126 -11.97 6.07 -3.96
C GLU A 126 -12.14 7.45 -4.60
N GLY A 127 -13.02 8.30 -4.07
CA GLY A 127 -13.25 9.65 -4.60
C GLY A 127 -14.02 9.69 -5.95
N LYS A 128 -14.63 8.58 -6.40
CA LYS A 128 -15.28 8.49 -7.72
C LYS A 128 -16.63 9.22 -7.84
N GLN A 129 -17.41 9.28 -6.76
CA GLN A 129 -18.75 9.91 -6.75
C GLN A 129 -18.83 11.19 -5.91
N GLN A 130 -17.81 11.42 -5.08
CA GLN A 130 -17.65 12.58 -4.22
C GLN A 130 -16.15 12.85 -4.06
N PRO A 131 -15.74 14.07 -3.65
CA PRO A 131 -14.38 14.33 -3.21
C PRO A 131 -13.84 13.23 -2.28
N ARG A 132 -12.62 12.78 -2.56
CA ARG A 132 -11.93 11.80 -1.72
C ARG A 132 -11.74 12.36 -0.31
N SER A 133 -11.99 11.53 0.70
CA SER A 133 -11.84 11.90 2.12
C SER A 133 -11.48 10.65 2.93
N LEU A 134 -10.19 10.47 3.22
CA LEU A 134 -9.73 9.30 3.96
C LEU A 134 -10.22 9.35 5.41
N THR A 135 -10.34 10.53 6.00
CA THR A 135 -10.84 10.66 7.37
C THR A 135 -12.31 10.22 7.49
N ARG A 136 -13.17 10.63 6.56
CA ARG A 136 -14.57 10.17 6.52
C ARG A 136 -14.66 8.68 6.18
N ALA A 137 -13.84 8.20 5.26
CA ALA A 137 -13.77 6.78 4.94
C ALA A 137 -13.45 5.94 6.18
N LEU A 138 -12.38 6.28 6.90
CA LEU A 138 -11.95 5.60 8.11
C LEU A 138 -12.98 5.71 9.23
N ARG A 139 -13.67 6.85 9.36
CA ARG A 139 -14.78 7.00 10.32
C ARG A 139 -15.91 6.01 10.02
N CYS A 140 -16.31 5.89 8.76
CA CYS A 140 -17.35 4.95 8.33
C CYS A 140 -16.89 3.50 8.57
N PHE A 141 -15.65 3.17 8.19
CA PHE A 141 -15.09 1.85 8.44
C PHE A 141 -15.00 1.52 9.94
N ARG A 142 -14.63 2.46 10.81
CA ARG A 142 -14.62 2.23 12.27
C ARG A 142 -16.01 1.95 12.82
N LYS A 143 -17.02 2.71 12.40
CA LYS A 143 -18.43 2.48 12.82
C LYS A 143 -18.95 1.13 12.35
N SER A 144 -18.64 0.73 11.12
CA SER A 144 -19.02 -0.58 10.57
C SER A 144 -18.25 -1.72 11.24
N ALA A 145 -16.93 -1.55 11.45
CA ALA A 145 -16.07 -2.52 12.11
C ALA A 145 -16.45 -2.76 13.59
N ALA A 146 -16.99 -1.75 14.28
CA ALA A 146 -17.53 -1.90 15.64
C ALA A 146 -18.70 -2.90 15.71
N GLN A 147 -19.35 -3.18 14.58
CA GLN A 147 -20.39 -4.19 14.43
C GLN A 147 -19.85 -5.51 13.86
N ASN A 148 -18.54 -5.75 13.97
CA ASN A 148 -17.83 -6.92 13.46
C ASN A 148 -17.86 -7.10 11.94
N HIS A 149 -18.14 -6.06 11.16
CA HIS A 149 -18.10 -6.13 9.70
C HIS A 149 -16.67 -6.37 9.19
N LEU A 150 -16.41 -7.59 8.68
CA LEU A 150 -15.07 -8.06 8.29
C LEU A 150 -14.42 -7.22 7.18
N PRO A 151 -15.11 -6.84 6.09
CA PRO A 151 -14.53 -5.98 5.06
C PRO A 151 -14.05 -4.63 5.62
N SER A 152 -14.80 -4.02 6.54
CA SER A 152 -14.39 -2.74 7.16
C SER A 152 -13.19 -2.89 8.08
N ARG A 153 -13.13 -3.98 8.86
CA ARG A 153 -11.93 -4.32 9.67
C ARG A 153 -10.71 -4.53 8.77
N PHE A 154 -10.89 -5.19 7.63
CA PHE A 154 -9.84 -5.39 6.63
C PHE A 154 -9.34 -4.07 6.03
N MET A 155 -10.26 -3.16 5.67
CA MET A 155 -9.88 -1.82 5.17
C MET A 155 -9.12 -0.99 6.21
N LEU A 156 -9.49 -1.09 7.49
CA LEU A 156 -8.74 -0.44 8.57
C LEU A 156 -7.33 -1.03 8.73
N ALA A 157 -7.19 -2.35 8.61
CA ALA A 157 -5.89 -3.02 8.65
C ALA A 157 -5.00 -2.62 7.45
N LEU A 158 -5.59 -2.46 6.26
CA LEU A 158 -4.88 -1.95 5.08
C LEU A 158 -4.45 -0.49 5.26
N ALA A 159 -5.29 0.34 5.87
CA ALA A 159 -4.93 1.71 6.21
C ALA A 159 -3.78 1.75 7.21
N ASP A 160 -3.82 0.93 8.27
CA ASP A 160 -2.73 0.76 9.23
C ASP A 160 -1.44 0.25 8.53
N LEU A 161 -1.53 -0.60 7.50
CA LEU A 161 -0.35 -1.11 6.78
C LEU A 161 0.29 -0.06 5.87
N ASN A 162 -0.52 0.60 5.04
CA ASN A 162 -0.05 1.47 3.95
C ASN A 162 0.01 2.95 4.36
N GLY A 163 -0.49 3.31 5.56
CA GLY A 163 -0.51 4.68 6.05
C GLY A 163 -1.56 5.58 5.39
N LYS A 164 -2.55 5.01 4.70
CA LYS A 164 -3.60 5.78 4.02
C LYS A 164 -4.57 6.37 5.06
N GLY A 165 -4.42 7.67 5.34
CA GLY A 165 -5.25 8.42 6.29
C GLY A 165 -4.97 8.15 7.76
N VAL A 166 -3.93 7.35 8.07
CA VAL A 166 -3.44 7.07 9.42
C VAL A 166 -1.93 6.96 9.40
N ILE A 167 -1.29 7.08 10.55
CA ILE A 167 0.14 6.76 10.68
C ILE A 167 0.31 5.25 10.49
N PRO A 168 1.16 4.80 9.56
CA PRO A 168 1.37 3.37 9.34
C PRO A 168 1.92 2.66 10.60
N ASP A 169 1.35 1.50 10.90
CA ASP A 169 1.76 0.59 11.96
C ASP A 169 1.65 -0.85 11.45
N ALA A 170 2.75 -1.35 10.88
CA ALA A 170 2.82 -2.70 10.33
C ALA A 170 2.58 -3.79 11.40
N LYS A 171 2.96 -3.56 12.67
CA LYS A 171 2.75 -4.54 13.75
C LYS A 171 1.27 -4.64 14.11
N LYS A 172 0.56 -3.51 14.17
CA LYS A 172 -0.89 -3.47 14.39
C LYS A 172 -1.64 -4.08 13.22
N ALA A 173 -1.29 -3.72 11.99
CA ALA A 173 -1.86 -4.32 10.79
C ALA A 173 -1.68 -5.85 10.77
N PHE A 174 -0.47 -6.34 11.08
CA PHE A 174 -0.18 -7.77 11.16
C PHE A 174 -1.09 -8.51 12.15
N ARG A 175 -1.25 -7.96 13.37
CA ARG A 175 -2.16 -8.56 14.37
C ARG A 175 -3.61 -8.61 13.88
N GLN A 176 -4.07 -7.56 13.21
CA GLN A 176 -5.44 -7.49 12.69
C GLN A 176 -5.67 -8.46 11.52
N PHE A 177 -4.76 -8.52 10.54
CA PHE A 177 -4.86 -9.46 9.43
C PHE A 177 -4.82 -10.90 9.92
N ARG A 178 -3.92 -11.23 10.84
CA ARG A 178 -3.85 -12.55 11.45
C ARG A 178 -5.17 -12.93 12.13
N LYS A 179 -5.77 -12.01 12.89
CA LYS A 179 -7.07 -12.24 13.54
C LYS A 179 -8.19 -12.46 12.51
N LEU A 180 -8.28 -11.62 11.48
CA LEU A 180 -9.26 -11.78 10.39
C LEU A 180 -9.11 -13.12 9.68
N TYR A 181 -7.87 -13.51 9.40
CA TYR A 181 -7.56 -14.78 8.74
C TYR A 181 -7.94 -16.00 9.59
N GLN A 182 -7.71 -15.94 10.90
CA GLN A 182 -8.14 -16.97 11.86
C GLN A 182 -9.66 -17.06 11.99
N GLU A 183 -10.37 -15.95 11.79
CA GLU A 183 -11.84 -15.88 11.73
C GLU A 183 -12.40 -16.40 10.38
N GLY A 184 -11.55 -16.87 9.47
CA GLY A 184 -11.95 -17.42 8.17
C GLY A 184 -12.08 -16.39 7.04
N PHE A 185 -11.73 -15.12 7.28
CA PHE A 185 -11.70 -14.10 6.24
C PHE A 185 -10.47 -14.26 5.35
N THR A 186 -10.57 -15.14 4.36
CA THR A 186 -9.47 -15.53 3.48
C THR A 186 -8.80 -14.38 2.70
N PRO A 187 -9.47 -13.25 2.33
CA PRO A 187 -8.78 -12.14 1.68
C PRO A 187 -7.68 -11.50 2.56
N ALA A 188 -7.75 -11.64 3.89
CA ALA A 188 -6.66 -11.22 4.78
C ALA A 188 -5.37 -12.02 4.60
N GLY A 189 -5.44 -13.20 3.97
CA GLY A 189 -4.29 -14.07 3.71
C GLY A 189 -3.25 -13.45 2.80
N ILE A 190 -3.66 -12.61 1.84
CA ILE A 190 -2.73 -11.96 0.92
C ILE A 190 -1.81 -10.96 1.65
N PRO A 191 -2.33 -9.88 2.29
CA PRO A 191 -1.48 -8.95 3.02
C PRO A 191 -0.74 -9.62 4.17
N LEU A 192 -1.36 -10.59 4.86
CA LEU A 192 -0.69 -11.35 5.92
C LEU A 192 0.51 -12.14 5.38
N GLY A 193 0.34 -12.81 4.24
CA GLY A 193 1.40 -13.57 3.60
C GLY A 193 2.56 -12.70 3.12
N ILE A 194 2.25 -11.53 2.55
CA ILE A 194 3.26 -10.54 2.16
C ILE A 194 4.04 -10.03 3.38
N GLN A 195 3.37 -9.76 4.51
CA GLN A 195 4.06 -9.37 5.75
C GLN A 195 4.99 -10.45 6.29
N TYR A 196 4.61 -11.74 6.19
CA TYR A 196 5.51 -12.84 6.52
C TYR A 196 6.66 -13.02 5.53
N TYR A 197 6.45 -12.72 4.26
CA TYR A 197 7.50 -12.76 3.23
C TYR A 197 8.57 -11.67 3.46
N GLU A 198 8.13 -10.45 3.74
CA GLU A 198 9.05 -9.32 3.90
C GLU A 198 9.58 -9.19 5.33
N GLY A 199 8.89 -9.75 6.32
CA GLY A 199 9.16 -9.52 7.74
C GLY A 199 8.65 -8.17 8.22
N ARG A 200 7.57 -7.63 7.62
CA ARG A 200 6.97 -6.36 8.05
C ARG A 200 6.01 -6.58 9.22
N GLY A 201 6.35 -6.03 10.38
CA GLY A 201 5.54 -6.17 11.60
C GLY A 201 5.67 -7.54 12.30
N THR A 202 6.52 -8.43 11.76
CA THR A 202 6.81 -9.79 12.24
C THR A 202 8.22 -10.22 11.77
N GLY A 203 8.69 -11.40 12.16
CA GLY A 203 9.86 -12.01 11.51
C GLY A 203 9.50 -12.68 10.18
N LYS A 204 10.48 -12.84 9.29
CA LYS A 204 10.28 -13.58 8.02
C LYS A 204 9.90 -15.04 8.30
N ASN A 205 8.87 -15.52 7.62
CA ASN A 205 8.43 -16.91 7.68
C ASN A 205 7.80 -17.32 6.35
N TYR A 206 8.58 -17.94 5.48
CA TYR A 206 8.13 -18.29 4.13
C TYR A 206 7.10 -19.42 4.14
N ALA A 207 7.17 -20.34 5.11
CA ALA A 207 6.17 -21.41 5.22
C ALA A 207 4.77 -20.83 5.47
N LEU A 208 4.64 -19.94 6.45
CA LEU A 208 3.38 -19.24 6.74
C LEU A 208 3.00 -18.28 5.61
N ALA A 209 3.96 -17.60 5.00
CA ALA A 209 3.69 -16.73 3.85
C ALA A 209 3.04 -17.50 2.71
N VAL A 210 3.65 -18.61 2.28
CA VAL A 210 3.13 -19.48 1.22
C VAL A 210 1.73 -19.98 1.56
N GLU A 211 1.50 -20.47 2.78
CA GLU A 211 0.18 -20.94 3.21
C GLU A 211 -0.87 -19.83 3.10
N CYS A 212 -0.58 -18.65 3.64
CA CYS A 212 -1.50 -17.52 3.67
C CYS A 212 -1.82 -17.03 2.25
N LEU A 213 -0.80 -16.89 1.39
CA LEU A 213 -0.97 -16.45 0.00
C LEU A 213 -1.80 -17.45 -0.80
N LEU A 214 -1.45 -18.74 -0.78
CA LEU A 214 -2.17 -19.76 -1.54
C LEU A 214 -3.63 -19.90 -1.13
N LYS A 215 -3.94 -19.73 0.16
CA LYS A 215 -5.33 -19.76 0.67
C LYS A 215 -6.06 -18.42 0.46
N GLY A 216 -5.35 -17.31 0.29
CA GLY A 216 -5.94 -15.98 0.08
C GLY A 216 -6.28 -15.67 -1.38
N MET A 217 -5.58 -16.30 -2.34
CA MET A 217 -5.80 -16.12 -3.78
C MET A 217 -7.14 -16.67 -4.33
N PRO A 218 -7.76 -17.77 -3.84
CA PRO A 218 -8.98 -18.34 -4.42
C PRO A 218 -10.28 -17.52 -4.26
N GLY A 219 -10.22 -16.25 -3.83
CA GLY A 219 -11.39 -15.40 -3.66
C GLY A 219 -11.71 -14.59 -4.92
N LYS A 220 -12.99 -14.36 -5.21
CA LYS A 220 -13.45 -13.34 -6.19
C LYS A 220 -13.15 -11.89 -5.75
N THR A 221 -12.25 -11.71 -4.78
CA THR A 221 -11.94 -10.42 -4.19
C THR A 221 -10.81 -9.82 -5.01
N GLU A 222 -11.02 -8.63 -5.56
CA GLU A 222 -9.96 -7.88 -6.23
C GLU A 222 -8.79 -7.74 -5.27
N ILE A 223 -7.66 -8.35 -5.64
CA ILE A 223 -6.41 -8.21 -4.92
C ILE A 223 -6.02 -6.75 -5.06
N PRO A 224 -5.82 -5.99 -3.96
CA PRO A 224 -5.37 -4.61 -4.08
C PRO A 224 -4.10 -4.58 -4.94
N ALA A 225 -4.06 -3.71 -5.94
CA ALA A 225 -2.99 -3.66 -6.95
C ALA A 225 -1.58 -3.54 -6.35
N ASP A 226 -1.48 -3.05 -5.11
CA ASP A 226 -0.25 -2.93 -4.34
C ASP A 226 0.38 -4.29 -3.95
N PHE A 227 -0.35 -5.41 -4.08
CA PHE A 227 0.14 -6.74 -3.74
C PHE A 227 0.40 -7.59 -4.99
N ALA A 228 1.59 -8.19 -5.06
CA ALA A 228 1.99 -9.13 -6.10
C ALA A 228 2.26 -10.52 -5.49
N PRO A 229 1.21 -11.27 -5.07
CA PRO A 229 1.38 -12.53 -4.37
C PRO A 229 2.08 -13.60 -5.23
N GLU A 230 1.88 -13.60 -6.55
CA GLU A 230 2.54 -14.51 -7.49
C GLU A 230 4.05 -14.26 -7.53
N ALA A 231 4.47 -12.98 -7.57
CA ALA A 231 5.89 -12.63 -7.53
C ALA A 231 6.54 -13.08 -6.22
N ALA A 232 5.86 -12.86 -5.09
CA ALA A 232 6.34 -13.30 -3.78
C ALA A 232 6.44 -14.83 -3.69
N LEU A 233 5.41 -15.56 -4.12
CA LEU A 233 5.43 -17.03 -4.18
C LEU A 233 6.57 -17.55 -5.07
N GLY A 234 6.72 -16.98 -6.26
CA GLY A 234 7.80 -17.33 -7.19
C GLY A 234 9.19 -17.15 -6.58
N LYS A 235 9.45 -15.99 -5.97
CA LYS A 235 10.72 -15.68 -5.29
C LYS A 235 10.98 -16.60 -4.10
N MET A 236 9.95 -16.87 -3.28
CA MET A 236 10.06 -17.80 -2.15
C MET A 236 10.42 -19.22 -2.61
N TYR A 237 9.75 -19.75 -3.63
CA TYR A 237 10.08 -21.08 -4.16
C TYR A 237 11.41 -21.11 -4.92
N TYR A 238 11.86 -19.99 -5.49
CA TYR A 238 13.17 -19.90 -6.13
C TYR A 238 14.31 -19.97 -5.09
N HIS A 239 14.24 -19.17 -4.03
CA HIS A 239 15.31 -19.06 -3.04
C HIS A 239 15.25 -20.14 -1.95
N GLY A 240 14.05 -20.59 -1.58
CA GLY A 240 13.84 -21.35 -0.35
C GLY A 240 14.15 -20.54 0.91
N GLY A 241 14.35 -21.23 2.04
CA GLY A 241 14.66 -20.62 3.34
C GLY A 241 13.42 -20.33 4.18
N PHE A 242 13.62 -19.88 5.43
CA PHE A 242 12.55 -19.52 6.37
C PHE A 242 11.41 -20.56 6.47
N GLY A 243 11.77 -21.85 6.50
CA GLY A 243 10.85 -22.97 6.66
C GLY A 243 10.38 -23.64 5.37
N ILE A 244 10.85 -23.22 4.19
CA ILE A 244 10.58 -23.90 2.91
C ILE A 244 11.87 -24.31 2.21
N GLN A 245 11.80 -25.40 1.44
CA GLN A 245 12.86 -25.78 0.50
C GLN A 245 12.60 -25.13 -0.87
N PRO A 246 13.65 -24.85 -1.66
CA PRO A 246 13.48 -24.42 -3.04
C PRO A 246 12.67 -25.44 -3.84
N ASP A 247 11.76 -24.97 -4.68
CA ASP A 247 10.98 -25.77 -5.64
C ASP A 247 10.99 -25.04 -6.98
N PRO A 248 11.95 -25.33 -7.87
CA PRO A 248 12.08 -24.63 -9.13
C PRO A 248 10.87 -24.76 -10.05
N VAL A 249 10.12 -25.87 -9.98
CA VAL A 249 8.92 -26.08 -10.81
C VAL A 249 7.81 -25.12 -10.37
N ARG A 250 7.58 -25.00 -9.05
CA ARG A 250 6.63 -24.02 -8.52
C ARG A 250 7.12 -22.59 -8.73
N ALA A 251 8.42 -22.35 -8.62
CA ALA A 251 9.01 -21.04 -8.90
C ALA A 251 8.69 -20.60 -10.33
N VAL A 252 9.01 -21.42 -11.35
CA VAL A 252 8.67 -21.12 -12.76
C VAL A 252 7.18 -20.82 -12.91
N ARG A 253 6.31 -21.65 -12.32
CA ARG A 253 4.85 -21.47 -12.44
C ARG A 253 4.38 -20.10 -11.97
N PHE A 254 4.83 -19.66 -10.78
CA PHE A 254 4.41 -18.38 -10.22
C PHE A 254 5.13 -17.19 -10.85
N LEU A 255 6.43 -17.31 -11.17
CA LEU A 255 7.18 -16.26 -11.85
C LEU A 255 6.62 -15.95 -13.25
N LYS A 256 6.09 -16.95 -13.97
CA LYS A 256 5.37 -16.74 -15.24
C LYS A 256 4.10 -15.90 -15.09
N GLN A 257 3.42 -15.99 -13.94
CA GLN A 257 2.24 -15.17 -13.64
C GLN A 257 2.61 -13.74 -13.23
N ALA A 258 3.81 -13.55 -12.70
CA ALA A 258 4.39 -12.24 -12.38
C ALA A 258 5.05 -11.58 -13.61
N ALA A 259 4.28 -11.49 -14.71
CA ALA A 259 4.49 -10.70 -15.93
C ALA A 259 5.31 -9.42 -15.72
N GLU A 260 4.79 -8.64 -14.76
CA GLU A 260 5.10 -7.23 -14.63
C GLU A 260 6.25 -6.93 -13.65
N ASP A 261 6.67 -7.90 -12.84
CA ASP A 261 7.73 -7.75 -11.85
C ASP A 261 9.11 -7.99 -12.49
N PRO A 262 10.00 -6.97 -12.56
CA PRO A 262 11.28 -7.09 -13.28
C PRO A 262 12.21 -8.15 -12.69
N GLU A 263 12.23 -8.29 -11.35
CA GLU A 263 13.03 -9.29 -10.67
C GLU A 263 12.48 -10.69 -10.94
N ALA A 264 11.16 -10.87 -10.97
CA ALA A 264 10.53 -12.15 -11.30
C ALA A 264 10.88 -12.59 -12.73
N GLN A 265 10.85 -11.65 -13.70
CA GLN A 265 11.29 -11.92 -15.07
C GLN A 265 12.78 -12.27 -15.14
N PHE A 266 13.64 -11.59 -14.38
CA PHE A 266 15.06 -11.94 -14.30
C PHE A 266 15.28 -13.37 -13.77
N LEU A 267 14.62 -13.73 -12.67
CA LEU A 267 14.72 -15.08 -12.09
C LEU A 267 14.19 -16.15 -13.05
N LEU A 268 13.06 -15.88 -13.72
CA LEU A 268 12.51 -16.78 -14.74
C LEU A 268 13.49 -16.96 -15.91
N GLY A 269 14.13 -15.89 -16.36
CA GLY A 269 15.15 -15.94 -17.41
C GLY A 269 16.32 -16.87 -17.03
N GLY A 270 16.79 -16.78 -15.79
CA GLY A 270 17.83 -17.69 -15.27
C GLY A 270 17.38 -19.16 -15.24
N LEU A 271 16.14 -19.44 -14.80
CA LEU A 271 15.59 -20.80 -14.79
C LEU A 271 15.47 -21.38 -16.20
N CYS A 272 14.97 -20.60 -17.16
CA CYS A 272 14.86 -21.00 -18.57
C CYS A 272 16.23 -21.22 -19.23
N LEU A 273 17.22 -20.36 -18.90
CA LEU A 273 18.58 -20.48 -19.43
C LEU A 273 19.27 -21.77 -18.97
N ASN A 274 19.05 -22.15 -17.70
CA ASN A 274 19.66 -23.31 -17.08
C ASN A 274 18.83 -24.60 -17.27
N GLY A 275 17.56 -24.48 -17.68
CA GLY A 275 16.64 -25.62 -17.74
C GLY A 275 16.27 -26.18 -16.36
N THR A 276 16.20 -25.31 -15.34
CA THR A 276 15.89 -25.71 -13.96
C THR A 276 14.41 -25.49 -13.66
N GLY A 277 13.66 -26.55 -13.36
CA GLY A 277 12.21 -26.47 -13.14
C GLY A 277 11.38 -26.25 -14.41
N THR A 278 12.04 -26.11 -15.57
CA THR A 278 11.47 -25.96 -16.91
C THR A 278 12.46 -26.49 -17.94
N PRO A 279 12.03 -26.96 -19.13
CA PRO A 279 12.97 -27.26 -20.21
C PRO A 279 13.86 -26.05 -20.54
N LYS A 280 15.11 -26.32 -20.90
CA LYS A 280 16.07 -25.27 -21.29
C LYS A 280 15.56 -24.56 -22.54
N ASN A 281 15.41 -23.23 -22.45
CA ASN A 281 14.97 -22.39 -23.55
C ASN A 281 15.73 -21.05 -23.49
N VAL A 282 16.78 -20.93 -24.30
CA VAL A 282 17.67 -19.76 -24.31
C VAL A 282 16.98 -18.54 -24.93
N SER A 283 16.07 -18.74 -25.89
CA SER A 283 15.32 -17.62 -26.49
C SER A 283 14.29 -17.04 -25.51
N GLU A 284 13.54 -17.89 -24.80
CA GLU A 284 12.63 -17.44 -23.72
C GLU A 284 13.41 -16.74 -22.59
N ALA A 285 14.60 -17.22 -22.24
CA ALA A 285 15.46 -16.54 -21.29
C ALA A 285 15.84 -15.12 -21.73
N ALA A 286 16.22 -14.94 -23.00
CA ALA A 286 16.55 -13.64 -23.56
C ALA A 286 15.37 -12.66 -23.52
N GLU A 287 14.16 -13.15 -23.82
CA GLU A 287 12.94 -12.34 -23.74
C GLU A 287 12.63 -11.91 -22.31
N CYS A 288 12.76 -12.83 -21.34
CA CYS A 288 12.57 -12.51 -19.94
C CYS A 288 13.57 -11.44 -19.46
N PHE A 289 14.85 -11.58 -19.80
CA PHE A 289 15.86 -10.57 -19.48
C PHE A 289 15.59 -9.23 -20.16
N ARG A 290 15.09 -9.23 -21.40
CA ARG A 290 14.69 -8.00 -22.11
C ARG A 290 13.57 -7.27 -21.39
N ARG A 291 12.49 -7.97 -21.03
CA ARG A 291 11.36 -7.37 -20.30
C ARG A 291 11.80 -6.76 -18.96
N ALA A 292 12.68 -7.44 -18.24
CA ALA A 292 13.24 -6.94 -16.99
C ALA A 292 14.15 -5.72 -17.21
N ALA A 293 15.03 -5.76 -18.21
CA ALA A 293 15.96 -4.68 -18.54
C ALA A 293 15.24 -3.41 -19.01
N GLU A 294 14.17 -3.55 -19.81
CA GLU A 294 13.32 -2.43 -20.26
C GLU A 294 12.63 -1.71 -19.08
N LYS A 295 12.45 -2.40 -17.96
CA LYS A 295 11.96 -1.84 -16.69
C LYS A 295 13.09 -1.37 -15.76
N GLY A 296 14.32 -1.27 -16.25
CA GLY A 296 15.48 -0.78 -15.51
C GLY A 296 16.16 -1.82 -14.61
N HIS A 297 15.86 -3.11 -14.75
CA HIS A 297 16.55 -4.14 -13.96
C HIS A 297 17.97 -4.37 -14.47
N ILE A 298 18.94 -3.70 -13.84
CA ILE A 298 20.36 -3.67 -14.27
C ILE A 298 20.98 -5.07 -14.44
N PRO A 299 20.82 -6.04 -13.50
CA PRO A 299 21.36 -7.38 -13.71
C PRO A 299 20.80 -8.07 -14.96
N ALA A 300 19.53 -7.82 -15.30
CA ALA A 300 18.93 -8.40 -16.50
C ALA A 300 19.48 -7.76 -17.79
N GLY A 301 19.74 -6.45 -17.76
CA GLY A 301 20.44 -5.75 -18.84
C GLY A 301 21.81 -6.36 -19.09
N PHE A 302 22.61 -6.57 -18.05
CA PHE A 302 23.92 -7.19 -18.17
C PHE A 302 23.86 -8.61 -18.79
N GLU A 303 22.95 -9.45 -18.32
CA GLU A 303 22.71 -10.80 -18.87
C GLU A 303 22.32 -10.73 -20.35
N LEU A 304 21.39 -9.84 -20.72
CA LEU A 304 20.95 -9.67 -22.10
C LEU A 304 22.06 -9.13 -23.01
N GLY A 305 22.85 -8.17 -22.53
CA GLY A 305 24.00 -7.63 -23.25
C GLY A 305 25.04 -8.72 -23.55
N ARG A 306 25.29 -9.62 -22.59
CA ARG A 306 26.12 -10.81 -22.82
C ARG A 306 25.50 -11.75 -23.85
N MET A 307 24.19 -11.95 -23.83
CA MET A 307 23.50 -12.80 -24.81
C MET A 307 23.57 -12.23 -26.23
N TYR A 308 23.43 -10.92 -26.41
CA TYR A 308 23.63 -10.25 -27.70
C TYR A 308 25.08 -10.35 -28.19
N ARG A 309 26.07 -10.19 -27.31
CA ARG A 309 27.49 -10.32 -27.67
C ARG A 309 27.84 -11.73 -28.17
N LEU A 310 27.23 -12.75 -27.56
CA LEU A 310 27.53 -14.15 -27.82
C LEU A 310 26.56 -14.83 -28.81
N GLY A 311 25.48 -14.15 -29.20
CA GLY A 311 24.43 -14.75 -30.04
C GLY A 311 23.64 -15.87 -29.35
N LEU A 312 23.47 -15.79 -28.03
CA LEU A 312 22.77 -16.82 -27.25
C LEU A 312 21.26 -16.56 -27.26
N GLY A 313 20.49 -17.38 -27.97
CA GLY A 313 19.01 -17.24 -28.03
C GLY A 313 18.49 -15.99 -28.73
N VAL A 314 19.40 -15.09 -29.15
CA VAL A 314 19.17 -13.89 -29.96
C VAL A 314 20.23 -13.82 -31.05
N LYS A 315 19.93 -13.13 -32.16
CA LYS A 315 20.94 -12.84 -33.18
C LYS A 315 22.04 -11.98 -32.55
N LYS A 316 23.31 -12.32 -32.84
CA LYS A 316 24.45 -11.54 -32.39
C LYS A 316 24.32 -10.08 -32.85
N ASP A 317 24.48 -9.14 -31.92
CA ASP A 317 24.38 -7.70 -32.16
C ASP A 317 25.25 -6.94 -31.16
N ASP A 318 26.42 -6.48 -31.60
CA ASP A 318 27.39 -5.81 -30.75
C ASP A 318 26.91 -4.41 -30.30
N ALA A 319 26.07 -3.74 -31.09
CA ALA A 319 25.53 -2.43 -30.73
C ALA A 319 24.50 -2.57 -29.58
N SER A 320 23.59 -3.53 -29.71
CA SER A 320 22.66 -3.88 -28.61
C SER A 320 23.42 -4.37 -27.37
N ALA A 321 24.50 -5.16 -27.55
CA ALA A 321 25.33 -5.60 -26.44
C ALA A 321 25.93 -4.43 -25.64
N VAL A 322 26.56 -3.45 -26.32
CA VAL A 322 27.12 -2.26 -25.66
C VAL A 322 26.03 -1.47 -24.94
N ARG A 323 24.86 -1.28 -25.57
CA ARG A 323 23.73 -0.56 -24.96
C ARG A 323 23.28 -1.15 -23.63
N TYR A 324 23.22 -2.48 -23.53
CA TYR A 324 22.77 -3.15 -22.31
C TYR A 324 23.89 -3.43 -21.28
N LEU A 325 25.16 -3.43 -21.70
CA LEU A 325 26.32 -3.59 -20.80
C LEU A 325 26.76 -2.28 -20.15
N ASN A 326 26.47 -1.13 -20.76
CA ASN A 326 26.62 0.22 -20.19
C ASN A 326 25.24 0.92 -20.09
N PRO A 327 24.35 0.46 -19.19
CA PRO A 327 23.00 0.99 -19.04
C PRO A 327 22.91 2.39 -18.42
#